data_AF-A0A3P9IQW3-F1
#
_entry.id   AF-A0A3P9IQW3-F1
#
_cell.length_a   1.000
_cell.length_b   1.000
_cell.length_c   1.000
_cell.angle_alpha   90.00
_cell.angle_beta   90.00
_cell.angle_gamma   90.00
#
_symmetry.space_group_name_H-M   'P 1'
#
loop_
_entity.id
_entity.type
_entity.pdbx_description
1 polymer ?
#
loop_
_entity_poly.entity_id
_entity_poly.type
_entity_poly.pdbx_seq_one_letter_code
_entity_poly.pdbx_strand_id
1 'polypeptide(L)'
;MTSHVKLRKEKTGTVDYDIQIKEVRCQLVDQLKVLDLKLEQKTQQLQDLTDYLRRRGEIENEYARSLEKLAERFSSKTKSQTSVLRKDTTTNSVSQVWVALLTHTRQESKDHSEISESCSNVLIQPLTNCLDYTQRLARKVSLQPQQCTKKPWVLDKSTSLY
;
A
#
# COMPACT_ATOMS: atom_id res chain seq x y z
N MET A 1 31.36 3.11 -66.37
CA MET A 1 30.77 4.11 -65.44
C MET A 1 29.61 3.48 -64.67
N THR A 2 29.83 2.77 -63.56
CA THR A 2 28.74 2.25 -62.70
C THR A 2 29.24 2.01 -61.27
N SER A 3 29.59 3.07 -60.53
CA SER A 3 29.96 2.97 -59.10
C SER A 3 29.09 3.84 -58.18
N HIS A 4 28.26 4.74 -58.72
CA HIS A 4 27.47 5.69 -57.91
C HIS A 4 26.11 5.17 -57.41
N VAL A 5 25.58 4.06 -57.97
CA VAL A 5 24.23 3.57 -57.62
C VAL A 5 24.23 2.72 -56.35
N LYS A 6 25.31 1.96 -56.08
CA LYS A 6 25.41 1.10 -54.89
C LYS A 6 25.62 1.91 -53.60
N LEU A 7 26.43 2.97 -53.63
CA LEU A 7 26.74 3.80 -52.46
C LEU A 7 25.55 4.68 -51.99
N ARG A 8 24.66 5.07 -52.91
CA ARG A 8 23.50 5.92 -52.60
C ARG A 8 22.39 5.12 -51.90
N LYS A 9 22.18 3.86 -52.29
CA LYS A 9 21.17 2.98 -51.70
C LYS A 9 21.57 2.53 -50.27
N GLU A 10 22.86 2.35 -50.04
CA GLU A 10 23.44 2.02 -48.73
C GLU A 10 23.29 3.18 -47.73
N LYS A 11 23.61 4.42 -48.15
CA LYS A 11 23.42 5.62 -47.31
C LYS A 11 21.95 5.91 -46.97
N THR A 12 21.02 5.68 -47.90
CA THR A 12 19.58 5.82 -47.62
C THR A 12 19.10 4.78 -46.62
N GLY A 13 19.51 3.51 -46.77
CA GLY A 13 19.19 2.46 -45.80
C GLY A 13 19.73 2.74 -44.40
N THR A 14 20.97 3.23 -44.27
CA THR A 14 21.56 3.63 -42.97
C THR A 14 20.77 4.75 -42.29
N VAL A 15 20.33 5.76 -43.04
CA VAL A 15 19.52 6.88 -42.51
C VAL A 15 18.14 6.39 -42.03
N ASP A 16 17.53 5.45 -42.75
CA ASP A 16 16.24 4.86 -42.34
C ASP A 16 16.37 4.06 -41.03
N TYR A 17 17.48 3.31 -40.85
CA TYR A 17 17.77 2.63 -39.58
C TYR A 17 18.02 3.60 -38.43
N ASP A 18 18.75 4.71 -38.67
CA ASP A 18 18.98 5.74 -37.64
C ASP A 18 17.68 6.40 -37.18
N ILE A 19 16.71 6.60 -38.09
CA ILE A 19 15.37 7.11 -37.77
C ILE A 19 14.61 6.09 -36.93
N GLN A 20 14.55 4.82 -37.34
CA GLN A 20 13.88 3.76 -36.58
C GLN A 20 14.47 3.60 -35.17
N ILE A 21 15.80 3.66 -35.03
CA ILE A 21 16.47 3.59 -33.73
C ILE A 21 16.06 4.78 -32.84
N LYS A 22 15.93 5.99 -33.39
CA LYS A 22 15.45 7.16 -32.65
C LYS A 22 14.00 7.00 -32.22
N GLU A 23 13.13 6.51 -33.09
CA GLU A 23 11.72 6.26 -32.77
C GLU A 23 11.55 5.24 -31.65
N VAL A 24 12.26 4.10 -31.74
CA VAL A 24 12.24 3.08 -30.67
C VAL A 24 12.76 3.65 -29.35
N ARG A 25 13.82 4.47 -29.37
CA ARG A 25 14.33 5.14 -28.16
C ARG A 25 13.30 6.11 -27.58
N CYS A 26 12.63 6.91 -28.39
CA CYS A 26 11.56 7.80 -27.96
C CYS A 26 10.42 7.01 -27.30
N GLN A 27 9.96 5.93 -27.94
CA GLN A 27 8.92 5.06 -27.37
C GLN A 27 9.33 4.45 -26.03
N LEU A 28 10.57 3.98 -25.88
CA LEU A 28 11.08 3.44 -24.62
C LEU A 28 11.15 4.51 -23.51
N VAL A 29 11.55 5.74 -23.85
CA VAL A 29 11.55 6.86 -22.90
C VAL A 29 10.13 7.20 -22.45
N ASP A 30 9.17 7.22 -23.37
CA ASP A 30 7.78 7.49 -23.01
C ASP A 30 7.17 6.35 -22.18
N GLN A 31 7.53 5.09 -22.45
CA GLN A 31 7.17 3.96 -21.60
C GLN A 31 7.76 4.10 -20.18
N LEU A 32 9.01 4.54 -20.04
CA LEU A 32 9.62 4.80 -18.72
C LEU A 32 8.88 5.89 -17.95
N LYS A 33 8.48 6.98 -18.60
CA LYS A 33 7.66 8.04 -17.97
C LYS A 33 6.32 7.50 -17.47
N VAL A 34 5.65 6.65 -18.26
CA VAL A 34 4.39 6.02 -17.85
C VAL A 34 4.60 5.09 -16.65
N LEU A 35 5.71 4.36 -16.60
CA LEU A 35 6.05 3.52 -15.45
C LEU A 35 6.34 4.36 -14.20
N ASP A 36 7.10 5.45 -14.31
CA ASP A 36 7.36 6.37 -13.20
C ASP A 36 6.04 6.93 -12.63
N LEU A 37 5.14 7.41 -13.49
CA LEU A 37 3.83 7.92 -13.07
C LEU A 37 2.99 6.84 -12.36
N LYS A 38 2.99 5.60 -12.88
CA LYS A 38 2.27 4.49 -12.25
C LYS A 38 2.85 4.14 -10.88
N LEU A 39 4.17 4.21 -10.72
CA LEU A 39 4.83 3.94 -9.45
C LEU A 39 4.52 5.03 -8.42
N GLU A 40 4.54 6.30 -8.84
CA GLU A 40 4.13 7.43 -7.99
C GLU A 40 2.68 7.32 -7.53
N GLN A 41 1.75 7.04 -8.46
CA GLN A 41 0.34 6.79 -8.12
C GLN A 41 0.18 5.64 -7.14
N LYS A 42 0.93 4.54 -7.34
CA LYS A 42 0.88 3.38 -6.45
C LYS A 42 1.42 3.70 -5.05
N THR A 43 2.50 4.48 -4.97
CA THR A 43 3.04 5.00 -3.71
C THR A 43 2.00 5.81 -2.97
N GLN A 44 1.34 6.76 -3.63
CA GLN A 44 0.30 7.59 -3.01
C GLN A 44 -0.87 6.73 -2.48
N GLN A 45 -1.37 5.80 -3.30
CA GLN A 45 -2.45 4.88 -2.88
C GLN A 45 -2.09 4.06 -1.63
N LEU A 46 -0.85 3.57 -1.54
CA LEU A 46 -0.38 2.82 -0.38
C LEU A 46 -0.28 3.70 0.87
N GLN A 47 0.16 4.95 0.72
CA GLN A 47 0.20 5.93 1.81
C GLN A 47 -1.22 6.27 2.29
N ASP A 48 -2.13 6.62 1.39
CA ASP A 48 -3.52 6.95 1.72
C ASP A 48 -4.22 5.82 2.47
N LEU A 49 -4.03 4.57 2.01
CA LEU A 49 -4.59 3.40 2.68
C LEU A 49 -3.98 3.17 4.06
N THR A 50 -2.68 3.41 4.22
CA THR A 50 -1.98 3.29 5.51
C THR A 50 -2.51 4.33 6.50
N ASP A 51 -2.69 5.57 6.06
CA ASP A 51 -3.20 6.66 6.88
C ASP A 51 -4.66 6.42 7.26
N TYR A 52 -5.49 5.94 6.33
CA TYR A 52 -6.85 5.50 6.60
C TYR A 52 -6.90 4.42 7.68
N LEU A 53 -6.06 3.38 7.58
CA LEU A 53 -6.03 2.29 8.56
C LEU A 53 -5.60 2.77 9.95
N ARG A 54 -4.62 3.67 10.05
CA ARG A 54 -4.27 4.28 11.35
C ARG A 54 -5.44 5.04 11.94
N ARG A 55 -6.07 5.91 11.16
CA ARG A 55 -7.22 6.70 11.65
C ARG A 55 -8.39 5.80 12.05
N ARG A 56 -8.64 4.74 11.27
CA ARG A 56 -9.65 3.74 11.61
C ARG A 56 -9.31 3.02 12.91
N GLY A 57 -8.07 2.57 13.10
CA GLY A 57 -7.63 1.92 14.33
C GLY A 57 -7.82 2.81 15.58
N GLU A 58 -7.46 4.09 15.49
CA GLU A 58 -7.68 5.07 16.57
C GLU A 58 -9.15 5.20 16.96
N ILE A 59 -10.04 5.27 15.97
CA ILE A 59 -11.49 5.36 16.19
C ILE A 59 -12.02 4.10 16.86
N GLU A 60 -11.65 2.92 16.37
CA GLU A 60 -12.07 1.63 16.93
C GLU A 60 -11.59 1.48 18.38
N ASN A 61 -10.36 1.93 18.69
CA ASN A 61 -9.83 1.96 20.05
C ASN A 61 -10.60 2.94 20.98
N GLU A 62 -11.07 4.06 20.44
CA GLU A 62 -11.91 5.00 21.19
C GLU A 62 -13.30 4.43 21.48
N TYR A 63 -13.91 3.70 20.53
CA TYR A 63 -15.14 2.95 20.74
C TYR A 63 -14.96 1.89 21.84
N ALA A 64 -13.92 1.06 21.75
CA ALA A 64 -13.59 0.04 22.74
C ALA A 64 -13.49 0.65 24.16
N ARG A 65 -12.68 1.69 24.34
CA ARG A 65 -12.51 2.36 25.63
C ARG A 65 -13.80 2.99 26.17
N SER A 66 -14.62 3.54 25.29
CA SER A 66 -15.91 4.14 25.68
C SER A 66 -16.90 3.08 26.18
N LEU A 67 -16.96 1.92 25.51
CA LEU A 67 -17.79 0.79 25.91
C LEU A 67 -17.32 0.16 27.22
N GLU A 68 -16.00 -0.02 27.42
CA GLU A 68 -15.47 -0.54 28.69
C GLU A 68 -15.80 0.40 29.85
N LYS A 69 -15.59 1.71 29.68
CA LYS A 69 -15.94 2.72 30.68
C LYS A 69 -17.42 2.73 31.02
N LEU A 70 -18.29 2.52 30.02
CA LEU A 70 -19.73 2.37 30.23
C LEU A 70 -20.03 1.11 31.07
N ALA A 71 -19.48 -0.03 30.70
CA ALA A 71 -19.68 -1.29 31.40
C ALA A 71 -19.18 -1.22 32.85
N GLU A 72 -18.00 -0.64 33.10
CA GLU A 72 -17.43 -0.45 34.45
C GLU A 72 -18.31 0.44 35.34
N ARG A 73 -18.76 1.59 34.81
CA ARG A 73 -19.60 2.54 35.56
C ARG A 73 -20.84 1.88 36.14
N PHE A 74 -21.42 0.97 35.39
CA PHE A 74 -22.67 0.29 35.74
C PHE A 74 -22.43 -1.04 36.48
N SER A 75 -21.29 -1.70 36.27
CA SER A 75 -20.91 -2.92 36.99
C SER A 75 -20.60 -2.67 38.48
N SER A 76 -20.04 -1.51 38.83
CA SER A 76 -19.74 -1.11 40.22
C SER A 76 -21.00 -0.95 41.08
N LYS A 77 -22.08 -0.42 40.49
CA LYS A 77 -23.39 -0.28 41.16
C LYS A 77 -24.07 -1.63 41.37
N THR A 78 -23.87 -2.58 40.46
CA THR A 78 -24.48 -3.91 40.54
C THR A 78 -23.85 -4.76 41.64
N LYS A 79 -22.52 -4.78 41.82
CA LYS A 79 -21.88 -5.56 42.90
C LYS A 79 -22.41 -5.20 44.31
N SER A 80 -22.71 -3.92 44.56
CA SER A 80 -23.32 -3.46 45.82
C SER A 80 -24.80 -3.81 45.97
N GLN A 81 -25.55 -3.99 44.87
CA GLN A 81 -26.96 -4.43 44.91
C GLN A 81 -27.10 -5.96 44.92
N THR A 82 -26.25 -6.69 44.19
CA THR A 82 -26.31 -8.15 44.08
C THR A 82 -25.97 -8.85 45.40
N SER A 83 -25.13 -8.25 46.25
CA SER A 83 -24.92 -8.76 47.62
C SER A 83 -26.19 -8.69 48.48
N VAL A 84 -27.09 -7.74 48.20
CA VAL A 84 -28.38 -7.56 48.89
C VAL A 84 -29.46 -8.48 48.29
N LEU A 85 -29.47 -8.65 46.96
CA LEU A 85 -30.49 -9.45 46.24
C LEU A 85 -30.31 -10.97 46.31
N ARG A 86 -29.14 -11.49 46.69
CA ARG A 86 -28.90 -12.95 46.81
C ARG A 86 -29.79 -13.65 47.85
N LYS A 87 -30.59 -12.90 48.62
CA LYS A 87 -31.49 -13.43 49.63
C LYS A 87 -32.90 -13.77 49.10
N ASP A 88 -33.30 -13.29 47.92
CA ASP A 88 -34.65 -13.49 47.37
C ASP A 88 -34.60 -14.10 45.96
N THR A 89 -34.72 -15.43 45.91
CA THR A 89 -34.55 -16.32 44.74
C THR A 89 -35.57 -16.11 43.58
N THR A 90 -36.52 -15.19 43.68
CA THR A 90 -37.64 -15.05 42.72
C THR A 90 -37.67 -13.74 41.90
N THR A 91 -36.68 -12.83 42.03
CA THR A 91 -36.57 -11.57 41.25
C THR A 91 -35.67 -11.66 40.00
N ASN A 92 -35.50 -12.88 39.46
CA ASN A 92 -34.32 -13.28 38.70
C ASN A 92 -34.21 -12.77 37.24
N SER A 93 -35.29 -12.41 36.53
CA SER A 93 -35.22 -12.13 35.09
C SER A 93 -34.57 -10.79 34.72
N VAL A 94 -34.97 -9.69 35.36
CA VAL A 94 -34.45 -8.35 35.06
C VAL A 94 -32.96 -8.24 35.42
N SER A 95 -32.57 -8.81 36.57
CA SER A 95 -31.18 -8.88 36.99
C SER A 95 -30.32 -9.70 36.03
N GLN A 96 -30.84 -10.81 35.49
CA GLN A 96 -30.15 -11.61 34.47
C GLN A 96 -30.00 -10.84 33.15
N VAL A 97 -31.06 -10.18 32.67
CA VAL A 97 -31.01 -9.35 31.45
C VAL A 97 -29.98 -8.22 31.61
N TRP A 98 -29.92 -7.60 32.78
CA TRP A 98 -28.94 -6.55 33.06
C TRP A 98 -27.49 -7.08 33.02
N VAL A 99 -27.22 -8.22 33.65
CA VAL A 99 -25.89 -8.86 33.60
C VAL A 99 -25.53 -9.27 32.18
N ALA A 100 -26.50 -9.79 31.41
CA ALA A 100 -26.30 -10.14 30.01
C ALA A 100 -25.96 -8.90 29.16
N LEU A 101 -26.66 -7.77 29.38
CA LEU A 101 -26.38 -6.52 28.68
C LEU A 101 -24.97 -6.00 28.96
N LEU A 102 -24.54 -6.00 30.23
CA LEU A 102 -23.17 -5.59 30.59
C LEU A 102 -22.11 -6.53 30.01
N THR A 103 -22.42 -7.83 29.89
CA THR A 103 -21.54 -8.80 29.23
C THR A 103 -21.44 -8.51 27.73
N HIS A 104 -22.55 -8.22 27.06
CA HIS A 104 -22.58 -7.86 25.65
C HIS A 104 -21.77 -6.59 25.36
N THR A 105 -21.96 -5.53 26.16
CA THR A 105 -21.18 -4.29 26.02
C THR A 105 -19.67 -4.52 26.17
N ARG A 106 -19.25 -5.40 27.09
CA ARG A 106 -17.83 -5.79 27.22
C ARG A 106 -17.34 -6.63 26.05
N GLN A 107 -18.20 -7.45 25.47
CA GLN A 107 -17.82 -8.22 24.29
C GLN A 107 -17.62 -7.29 23.09
N GLU A 108 -18.55 -6.35 22.84
CA GLU A 108 -18.38 -5.33 21.79
C GLU A 108 -17.09 -4.51 22.01
N SER A 109 -16.78 -4.13 23.26
CA SER A 109 -15.52 -3.45 23.61
C SER A 109 -14.29 -4.25 23.15
N LYS A 110 -14.27 -5.57 23.39
CA LYS A 110 -13.18 -6.45 22.95
C LYS A 110 -13.12 -6.56 21.43
N ASP A 111 -14.26 -6.76 20.78
CA ASP A 111 -14.34 -6.89 19.32
C ASP A 111 -13.78 -5.62 18.64
N HIS A 112 -14.13 -4.43 19.14
CA HIS A 112 -13.56 -3.15 18.68
C HIS A 112 -12.05 -3.05 18.95
N SER A 113 -11.58 -3.52 20.11
CA SER A 113 -10.14 -3.57 20.42
C SER A 113 -9.37 -4.46 19.45
N GLU A 114 -9.93 -5.62 19.08
CA GLU A 114 -9.33 -6.54 18.11
C GLU A 114 -9.27 -5.92 16.71
N ILE A 115 -10.33 -5.23 16.27
CA ILE A 115 -10.33 -4.49 15.00
C ILE A 115 -9.27 -3.39 15.01
N SER A 116 -9.14 -2.64 16.10
CA SER A 116 -8.12 -1.62 16.28
C SER A 116 -6.70 -2.19 16.16
N GLU A 117 -6.43 -3.30 16.84
CA GLU A 117 -5.13 -3.98 16.78
C GLU A 117 -4.84 -4.51 15.37
N SER A 118 -5.83 -5.10 14.71
CA SER A 118 -5.69 -5.57 13.32
C SER A 118 -5.36 -4.40 12.37
N CYS A 119 -6.06 -3.27 12.50
CA CYS A 119 -5.79 -2.08 11.70
C CYS A 119 -4.39 -1.52 11.95
N SER A 120 -3.91 -1.55 13.20
CA SER A 120 -2.63 -0.92 13.58
C SER A 120 -1.41 -1.81 13.33
N ASN A 121 -1.55 -3.13 13.52
CA ASN A 121 -0.42 -4.06 13.55
C ASN A 121 -0.44 -5.07 12.41
N VAL A 122 -1.61 -5.62 12.08
CA VAL A 122 -1.72 -6.73 11.11
C VAL A 122 -1.77 -6.20 9.68
N LEU A 123 -2.58 -5.17 9.42
CA LEU A 123 -2.83 -4.67 8.08
C LEU A 123 -1.80 -3.65 7.60
N ILE A 124 -1.18 -2.89 8.51
CA ILE A 124 -0.15 -1.89 8.15
C ILE A 124 1.14 -2.56 7.68
N GLN A 125 1.56 -3.67 8.30
CA GLN A 125 2.85 -4.28 7.98
C GLN A 125 2.98 -4.73 6.51
N PRO A 126 2.00 -5.42 5.90
CA PRO A 126 2.02 -5.73 4.47
C PRO A 126 2.08 -4.48 3.59
N LEU A 127 1.39 -3.40 3.96
CA LEU A 127 1.38 -2.14 3.18
C LEU A 127 2.74 -1.46 3.21
N THR A 128 3.41 -1.44 4.37
CA THR A 128 4.78 -0.93 4.50
C THR A 128 5.74 -1.72 3.61
N ASN A 129 5.65 -3.06 3.61
CA ASN A 129 6.47 -3.91 2.75
C ASN A 129 6.23 -3.62 1.26
N CYS A 130 4.96 -3.44 0.87
CA CYS A 130 4.60 -3.06 -0.50
C CYS A 130 5.15 -1.67 -0.86
N LEU A 131 5.05 -0.70 0.05
CA LEU A 131 5.55 0.67 -0.15
C LEU A 131 7.07 0.68 -0.36
N ASP A 132 7.82 -0.03 0.49
CA ASP A 132 9.27 -0.17 0.36
C ASP A 132 9.66 -0.81 -0.98
N TYR A 133 8.94 -1.85 -1.39
CA TYR A 133 9.14 -2.50 -2.68
C TYR A 133 8.88 -1.53 -3.84
N THR A 134 7.76 -0.81 -3.83
CA THR A 134 7.41 0.19 -4.84
C THR A 134 8.47 1.29 -4.92
N GLN A 135 8.96 1.80 -3.79
CA GLN A 135 10.02 2.81 -3.74
C GLN A 135 11.37 2.27 -4.24
N ARG A 136 11.69 0.99 -4.01
CA ARG A 136 12.88 0.35 -4.57
C ARG A 136 12.77 0.21 -6.09
N LEU A 137 11.58 -0.14 -6.61
CA LEU A 137 11.33 -0.18 -8.05
C LEU A 137 11.46 1.20 -8.69
N ALA A 138 10.83 2.24 -8.10
CA ALA A 138 10.91 3.61 -8.58
C ALA A 138 12.37 4.06 -8.73
N ARG A 139 13.21 3.84 -7.71
CA ARG A 139 14.65 4.14 -7.80
C ARG A 139 15.36 3.43 -8.96
N LYS A 140 15.02 2.17 -9.25
CA LYS A 140 15.61 1.44 -10.40
C LYS A 140 15.17 2.04 -11.74
N VAL A 141 13.88 2.36 -11.87
CA VAL A 141 13.32 2.97 -13.09
C VAL A 141 13.94 4.35 -13.31
N SER A 142 14.13 5.17 -12.28
CA SER A 142 14.75 6.49 -12.43
C SER A 142 16.26 6.44 -12.76
N LEU A 143 16.96 5.37 -12.38
CA LEU A 143 18.40 5.19 -12.67
C LEU A 143 18.68 4.67 -14.10
N GLN A 144 17.75 3.90 -14.71
CA GLN A 144 17.91 3.35 -16.06
C GLN A 144 18.00 4.38 -17.21
N PRO A 145 17.17 5.45 -17.25
CA PRO A 145 17.25 6.48 -18.27
C PRO A 145 18.63 7.12 -18.35
N GLN A 146 19.30 7.33 -17.21
CA GLN A 146 20.64 7.91 -17.16
C GLN A 146 21.72 6.98 -17.72
N GLN A 147 21.54 5.67 -17.66
CA GLN A 147 22.50 4.70 -18.21
C GLN A 147 22.30 4.48 -19.71
N CYS A 148 21.05 4.45 -20.18
CA CYS A 148 20.71 4.29 -21.60
C CYS A 148 21.00 5.55 -22.44
N THR A 149 20.99 6.75 -21.84
CA THR A 149 21.28 8.01 -22.54
C THR A 149 22.78 8.37 -22.59
N LYS A 150 23.61 7.79 -21.71
CA LYS A 150 25.04 8.15 -21.59
C LYS A 150 26.01 7.27 -22.38
N LYS A 151 25.58 6.12 -22.90
CA LYS A 151 26.44 5.26 -23.73
C LYS A 151 26.06 5.40 -25.20
N PRO A 152 26.87 6.06 -26.05
CA PRO A 152 26.82 5.80 -27.47
C PRO A 152 27.09 4.30 -27.64
N TRP A 153 26.26 3.60 -28.40
CA TRP A 153 26.63 2.30 -28.94
C TRP A 153 27.76 2.57 -29.93
N VAL A 154 28.98 2.73 -29.43
CA VAL A 154 30.17 2.66 -30.26
C VAL A 154 30.19 1.21 -30.70
N LEU A 155 29.66 0.96 -31.90
CA LEU A 155 30.01 -0.23 -32.67
C LEU A 155 31.53 -0.27 -32.65
N ASP A 156 32.06 -1.20 -31.88
CA ASP A 156 33.48 -1.48 -31.84
C ASP A 156 33.90 -1.76 -33.28
N LYS A 157 34.60 -0.80 -33.89
CA LYS A 157 35.15 -0.92 -35.25
C LYS A 157 36.37 -1.85 -35.29
N SER A 158 36.54 -2.75 -34.32
CA SER A 158 37.66 -3.71 -34.26
C SER A 158 37.44 -4.98 -35.10
N THR A 159 36.51 -5.00 -36.06
CA THR A 159 36.40 -6.09 -37.05
C THR A 159 36.62 -5.63 -38.49
N SER A 160 37.52 -4.68 -38.71
CA SER A 160 38.00 -4.33 -40.06
C SER A 160 39.50 -4.04 -40.04
N LEU A 161 40.31 -5.06 -39.76
CA LEU A 161 41.71 -5.11 -40.19
C LEU A 161 41.97 -6.53 -40.71
N TYR A 162 41.73 -6.71 -42.01
CA TYR A 162 42.72 -7.33 -42.88
C TYR A 162 43.63 -6.21 -43.38
#